data_AF-A0A7V9UJN9-F1
#
_entry.id   AF-A0A7V9UJN9-F1
#
_cell.length_a   1.000
_cell.length_b   1.000
_cell.length_c   1.000
_cell.angle_alpha   90.00
_cell.angle_beta   90.00
_cell.angle_gamma   90.00
#
_symmetry.space_group_name_H-M   'P 1'
#
loop_
_entity.id
_entity.type
_entity.pdbx_description
1 polymer ?
#
loop_
_entity_poly.entity_id
_entity_poly.type
_entity_poly.pdbx_seq_one_letter_code
_entity_poly.pdbx_strand_id
1 'polypeptide(L)'
;MKKWIKICSLALILGFALPMSANSQTSKGEMVTPEKSLAAKIRRFAPTVITADTLRLSAGDRRALMKIIEAARLLDPLFLRQVWSGNEALLKKLERDKSVQGRERLHYFRINNGPWSRLDGDEPFIEGVLKEKPPQANYYPDDMTKEEFNTWSQGLPLEARERAQGFFYTIRRDTTGKLKVVPYSQEYKEFLVPAAKLLREAAALTTNETLKNFLTKRADAFASNDYYASDVAWMELDSPIDVTIGPYETYEDELFSYKAAFEAYVTLRDEAESAKLAKFSQYLQDL
;
A
#
# COMPACT_ATOMS: atom_id res chain seq x y z
N MET A 1 63.65 8.18 72.88
CA MET A 1 65.03 7.68 72.66
C MET A 1 65.18 7.24 71.21
N LYS A 2 66.35 7.43 70.56
CA LYS A 2 66.80 6.90 69.23
C LYS A 2 65.80 7.12 68.04
N LYS A 3 66.10 7.98 67.05
CA LYS A 3 67.02 7.78 65.88
C LYS A 3 66.54 6.64 64.94
N TRP A 4 66.51 6.76 63.60
CA TRP A 4 67.07 7.76 62.65
C TRP A 4 66.35 7.60 61.26
N ILE A 5 66.66 8.21 60.09
CA ILE A 5 67.82 9.00 59.61
C ILE A 5 67.48 10.26 58.76
N LYS A 6 67.41 10.17 57.40
CA LYS A 6 67.40 11.23 56.35
C LYS A 6 66.82 10.64 55.03
N ILE A 7 66.45 11.40 53.98
CA ILE A 7 67.32 12.08 52.97
C ILE A 7 66.50 13.16 52.21
N CYS A 8 67.15 14.24 51.77
CA CYS A 8 66.61 15.25 50.85
C CYS A 8 67.28 15.11 49.47
N SER A 9 66.58 15.43 48.37
CA SER A 9 67.24 15.86 47.12
C SER A 9 66.32 16.59 46.15
N LEU A 10 66.83 17.74 45.69
CA LEU A 10 66.62 18.53 44.45
C LEU A 10 65.27 18.54 43.69
N ALA A 11 64.94 19.73 43.19
CA ALA A 11 63.90 19.97 42.20
C ALA A 11 64.38 19.66 40.77
N LEU A 12 63.43 19.46 39.85
CA LEU A 12 63.65 19.66 38.42
C LEU A 12 62.45 20.40 37.83
N ILE A 13 62.70 21.54 37.18
CA ILE A 13 61.68 22.27 36.40
C ILE A 13 61.86 21.89 34.94
N LEU A 14 60.85 21.28 34.34
CA LEU A 14 60.62 21.34 32.90
C LEU A 14 59.17 21.77 32.66
N GLY A 15 58.99 22.95 32.07
CA GLY A 15 57.71 23.36 31.54
C GLY A 15 57.48 22.77 30.15
N PHE A 16 56.24 22.43 29.83
CA PHE A 16 55.80 22.23 28.46
C PHE A 16 54.52 23.02 28.21
N ALA A 17 54.38 23.56 27.00
CA ALA A 17 53.33 24.52 26.68
C ALA A 17 51.95 23.87 26.52
N LEU A 18 50.89 24.62 26.84
CA LEU A 18 49.51 24.30 26.48
C LEU A 18 49.31 24.49 24.97
N PRO A 19 48.91 23.45 24.21
CA PRO A 19 48.30 23.65 22.91
C PRO A 19 46.83 24.06 23.09
N MET A 20 46.42 25.19 22.51
CA MET A 20 45.00 25.47 22.29
C MET A 20 44.46 24.50 21.23
N SER A 21 43.80 23.43 21.67
CA SER A 21 43.04 22.55 20.77
C SER A 21 41.82 23.29 20.22
N ALA A 22 41.91 23.74 18.97
CA ALA A 22 40.79 24.34 18.26
C ALA A 22 39.65 23.32 18.11
N ASN A 23 38.50 23.61 18.74
CA ASN A 23 37.35 22.70 18.76
C ASN A 23 36.56 22.74 17.44
N SER A 24 37.08 22.08 16.40
CA SER A 24 36.35 21.86 15.15
C SER A 24 35.31 20.75 15.33
N GLN A 25 34.11 21.12 15.77
CA GLN A 25 32.93 20.26 15.71
C GLN A 25 32.51 20.03 14.25
N THR A 26 33.18 19.12 13.56
CA THR A 26 32.64 18.52 12.34
C THR A 26 31.47 17.62 12.71
N SER A 27 30.29 17.93 12.19
CA SER A 27 29.12 17.08 12.34
C SER A 27 29.37 15.73 11.66
N LYS A 28 29.52 14.67 12.45
CA LYS A 28 29.52 13.30 11.93
C LYS A 28 28.13 12.97 11.41
N GLY A 29 27.88 13.22 10.13
CA GLY A 29 26.81 12.52 9.42
C GLY A 29 27.06 11.02 9.50
N GLU A 30 26.03 10.23 9.78
CA GLU A 30 26.17 8.78 9.80
C GLU A 30 26.57 8.28 8.40
N MET A 31 27.68 7.53 8.33
CA MET A 31 28.06 6.84 7.10
C MET A 31 27.06 5.69 6.89
N VAL A 32 26.11 5.90 5.97
CA VAL A 32 25.17 4.86 5.54
C VAL A 32 25.99 3.66 5.05
N THR A 33 25.92 2.55 5.79
CA THR A 33 26.64 1.33 5.42
C THR A 33 26.11 0.78 4.09
N PRO A 34 26.91 0.04 3.31
CA PRO A 34 26.47 -0.48 2.01
C PRO A 34 25.16 -1.30 2.06
N GLU A 35 24.91 -1.97 3.18
CA GLU A 35 23.69 -2.76 3.45
C GLU A 35 22.47 -1.88 3.77
N LYS A 36 22.65 -0.73 4.42
CA LYS A 36 21.59 0.27 4.66
C LYS A 36 21.30 1.13 3.42
N SER A 37 22.11 1.04 2.36
CA SER A 37 21.89 1.81 1.14
C SER A 37 20.56 1.47 0.45
N LEU A 38 19.93 2.45 -0.17
CA LEU A 38 18.67 2.25 -0.90
C LEU A 38 18.83 1.21 -2.04
N ALA A 39 19.97 1.21 -2.71
CA ALA A 39 20.34 0.20 -3.70
C ALA A 39 20.48 -1.23 -3.12
N ALA A 40 20.80 -1.40 -1.83
CA ALA A 40 20.73 -2.70 -1.17
C ALA A 40 19.30 -3.08 -0.80
N LYS A 41 18.51 -2.14 -0.25
CA LYS A 41 17.09 -2.36 0.07
C LYS A 41 16.26 -2.78 -1.17
N ILE A 42 16.51 -2.13 -2.32
CA ILE A 42 15.92 -2.47 -3.64
C ILE A 42 16.29 -3.90 -4.07
N ARG A 43 17.57 -4.31 -3.94
CA ARG A 43 18.06 -5.62 -4.43
C ARG A 43 17.45 -6.84 -3.73
N ARG A 44 16.69 -6.66 -2.64
CA ARG A 44 15.86 -7.72 -2.03
C ARG A 44 14.68 -8.14 -2.91
N PHE A 45 14.23 -7.26 -3.80
CA PHE A 45 13.14 -7.50 -4.74
C PHE A 45 13.73 -7.96 -6.08
N ALA A 46 13.87 -9.28 -6.26
CA ALA A 46 14.47 -9.85 -7.48
C ALA A 46 13.62 -9.55 -8.73
N PRO A 47 14.11 -8.77 -9.72
CA PRO A 47 13.33 -8.41 -10.90
C PRO A 47 12.99 -9.63 -11.74
N THR A 48 11.71 -9.99 -11.80
CA THR A 48 11.21 -11.19 -12.48
C THR A 48 10.21 -10.79 -13.56
N VAL A 49 10.36 -11.35 -14.76
CA VAL A 49 9.40 -11.14 -15.85
C VAL A 49 8.21 -12.09 -15.65
N ILE A 50 7.09 -11.55 -15.18
CA ILE A 50 5.82 -12.29 -15.10
C ILE A 50 5.21 -12.35 -16.50
N THR A 51 4.81 -13.55 -16.94
CA THR A 51 4.26 -13.81 -18.28
C THR A 51 3.30 -15.00 -18.24
N ALA A 52 2.41 -15.12 -19.24
CA ALA A 52 1.43 -16.21 -19.35
C ALA A 52 1.12 -16.54 -20.82
N ASP A 53 0.76 -17.80 -21.11
CA ASP A 53 0.39 -18.25 -22.46
C ASP A 53 -1.03 -17.77 -22.83
N THR A 54 -1.11 -16.83 -23.76
CA THR A 54 -2.38 -16.27 -24.28
C THR A 54 -2.84 -16.91 -25.59
N LEU A 55 -2.17 -17.95 -26.10
CA LEU A 55 -2.53 -18.61 -27.36
C LEU A 55 -3.90 -19.30 -27.28
N ARG A 56 -4.22 -19.88 -26.12
CA ARG A 56 -5.48 -20.62 -25.86
C ARG A 56 -6.73 -19.72 -25.80
N LEU A 57 -6.57 -18.43 -25.57
CA LEU A 57 -7.67 -17.47 -25.49
C LEU A 57 -8.34 -17.25 -26.86
N SER A 58 -9.63 -16.88 -26.88
CA SER A 58 -10.27 -16.43 -28.11
C SER A 58 -9.77 -15.04 -28.54
N ALA A 59 -10.09 -14.63 -29.77
CA ALA A 59 -9.86 -13.26 -30.22
C ALA A 59 -10.77 -12.23 -29.51
N GLY A 60 -11.86 -12.67 -28.87
CA GLY A 60 -12.63 -11.86 -27.93
C GLY A 60 -11.87 -11.67 -26.63
N ASP A 61 -11.49 -12.78 -26.00
CA ASP A 61 -10.90 -12.80 -24.66
C ASP A 61 -9.52 -12.13 -24.61
N ARG A 62 -8.69 -12.26 -25.66
CA ARG A 62 -7.44 -11.46 -25.75
C ARG A 62 -7.68 -9.94 -25.73
N ARG A 63 -8.80 -9.46 -26.27
CA ARG A 63 -9.16 -8.02 -26.24
C ARG A 63 -9.80 -7.65 -24.91
N ALA A 64 -10.61 -8.53 -24.33
CA ALA A 64 -11.15 -8.36 -22.97
C ALA A 64 -10.04 -8.31 -21.91
N LEU A 65 -9.03 -9.19 -21.99
CA LEU A 65 -7.85 -9.22 -21.12
C LEU A 65 -7.11 -7.88 -21.11
N MET A 66 -6.85 -7.29 -22.28
CA MET A 66 -6.20 -5.97 -22.36
C MET A 66 -7.05 -4.89 -21.66
N LYS A 67 -8.37 -4.96 -21.77
CA LYS A 67 -9.30 -4.03 -21.12
C LYS A 67 -9.42 -4.23 -19.60
N ILE A 68 -9.33 -5.46 -19.13
CA ILE A 68 -9.22 -5.80 -17.71
C ILE A 68 -7.90 -5.25 -17.14
N ILE A 69 -6.78 -5.39 -17.86
CA ILE A 69 -5.47 -4.84 -17.47
C ILE A 69 -5.47 -3.30 -17.50
N GLU A 70 -6.15 -2.67 -18.47
CA GLU A 70 -6.37 -1.21 -18.48
C GLU A 70 -7.18 -0.76 -17.24
N ALA A 71 -8.19 -1.53 -16.82
CA ALA A 71 -8.97 -1.24 -15.62
C ALA A 71 -8.17 -1.43 -14.32
N ALA A 72 -7.40 -2.52 -14.22
CA ALA A 72 -6.56 -2.85 -13.06
C ALA A 72 -5.53 -1.74 -12.76
N ARG A 73 -4.89 -1.18 -13.79
CA ARG A 73 -3.93 -0.06 -13.67
C ARG A 73 -4.52 1.25 -13.13
N LEU A 74 -5.84 1.39 -13.06
CA LEU A 74 -6.49 2.53 -12.41
C LEU A 74 -6.58 2.34 -10.89
N LEU A 75 -6.33 1.13 -10.37
CA LEU A 75 -6.28 0.86 -8.93
C LEU A 75 -4.89 1.15 -8.35
N ASP A 76 -3.80 1.07 -9.12
CA ASP A 76 -2.45 1.47 -8.68
C ASP A 76 -2.43 2.89 -8.03
N PRO A 77 -2.91 3.98 -8.69
CA PRO A 77 -2.95 5.31 -8.07
C PRO A 77 -4.03 5.44 -6.99
N LEU A 78 -5.07 4.60 -7.02
CA LEU A 78 -6.14 4.58 -6.01
C LEU A 78 -5.59 4.02 -4.69
N PHE A 79 -4.96 2.84 -4.71
CA PHE A 79 -4.31 2.24 -3.56
C PHE A 79 -3.17 3.13 -3.04
N LEU A 80 -2.37 3.71 -3.94
CA LEU A 80 -1.34 4.68 -3.56
C LEU A 80 -1.93 5.88 -2.79
N ARG A 81 -3.13 6.34 -3.14
CA ARG A 81 -3.89 7.35 -2.37
C ARG A 81 -4.43 6.77 -1.05
N GLN A 82 -4.87 5.52 -1.01
CA GLN A 82 -5.35 4.86 0.22
C GLN A 82 -4.25 4.74 1.29
N VAL A 83 -3.01 4.42 0.90
CA VAL A 83 -1.87 4.27 1.83
C VAL A 83 -1.56 5.59 2.58
N TRP A 84 -1.57 6.75 1.90
CA TRP A 84 -1.30 8.04 2.56
C TRP A 84 -1.81 9.25 1.78
N SER A 85 -2.36 10.24 2.49
CA SER A 85 -2.80 11.53 1.94
C SER A 85 -1.69 12.29 1.19
N GLY A 86 -0.44 12.19 1.68
CA GLY A 86 0.72 12.85 1.07
C GLY A 86 1.33 12.15 -0.16
N ASN A 87 0.95 10.90 -0.45
CA ASN A 87 1.64 10.08 -1.46
C ASN A 87 1.60 10.69 -2.87
N GLU A 88 0.47 11.27 -3.29
CA GLU A 88 0.36 11.90 -4.61
C GLU A 88 1.30 13.11 -4.78
N ALA A 89 1.39 13.97 -3.76
CA ALA A 89 2.26 15.13 -3.79
C ALA A 89 3.73 14.70 -3.78
N LEU A 90 4.05 13.63 -3.04
CA LEU A 90 5.39 13.06 -2.99
C LEU A 90 5.78 12.38 -4.32
N LEU A 91 4.90 11.60 -4.94
CA LEU A 91 5.14 11.02 -6.27
C LEU A 91 5.47 12.12 -7.29
N LYS A 92 4.65 13.18 -7.34
CA LYS A 92 4.84 14.35 -8.22
C LYS A 92 6.14 15.11 -7.93
N LYS A 93 6.73 14.99 -6.73
CA LYS A 93 8.07 15.50 -6.37
C LYS A 93 9.18 14.55 -6.83
N LEU A 94 9.06 13.26 -6.54
CA LEU A 94 10.03 12.21 -6.90
C LEU A 94 10.21 12.10 -8.42
N GLU A 95 9.12 12.18 -9.18
CA GLU A 95 9.17 12.11 -10.65
C GLU A 95 9.89 13.29 -11.30
N ARG A 96 10.13 14.40 -10.58
CA ARG A 96 10.92 15.54 -11.06
C ARG A 96 12.42 15.37 -10.80
N ASP A 97 12.81 14.59 -9.80
CA ASP A 97 14.21 14.31 -9.50
C ASP A 97 14.79 13.28 -10.49
N LYS A 98 15.59 13.78 -11.45
CA LYS A 98 16.27 12.95 -12.46
C LYS A 98 17.73 12.61 -12.08
N SER A 99 18.13 12.78 -10.82
CA SER A 99 19.41 12.25 -10.32
C SER A 99 19.39 10.71 -10.26
N VAL A 100 20.53 10.09 -9.93
CA VAL A 100 20.59 8.64 -9.69
C VAL A 100 19.77 8.29 -8.45
N GLN A 101 19.98 9.01 -7.37
CA GLN A 101 19.31 8.87 -6.09
C GLN A 101 17.80 9.15 -6.19
N GLY A 102 17.40 10.11 -7.03
CA GLY A 102 16.00 10.40 -7.35
C GLY A 102 15.30 9.22 -8.03
N ARG A 103 15.96 8.57 -8.99
CA ARG A 103 15.45 7.34 -9.62
C ARG A 103 15.35 6.17 -8.63
N GLU A 104 16.33 6.00 -7.74
CA GLU A 104 16.29 4.96 -6.71
C GLU A 104 15.13 5.21 -5.72
N ARG A 105 14.96 6.45 -5.25
CA ARG A 105 13.85 6.87 -4.38
C ARG A 105 12.49 6.65 -5.05
N LEU A 106 12.33 7.04 -6.31
CA LEU A 106 11.11 6.81 -7.09
C LEU A 106 10.84 5.31 -7.30
N HIS A 107 11.88 4.51 -7.55
CA HIS A 107 11.74 3.07 -7.76
C HIS A 107 11.30 2.35 -6.47
N TYR A 108 11.95 2.65 -5.34
CA TYR A 108 11.59 2.02 -4.06
C TYR A 108 10.26 2.53 -3.49
N PHE A 109 9.90 3.80 -3.76
CA PHE A 109 8.56 4.34 -3.49
C PHE A 109 7.46 3.55 -4.22
N ARG A 110 7.68 3.21 -5.50
CA ARG A 110 6.75 2.38 -6.28
C ARG A 110 6.73 0.91 -5.86
N ILE A 111 7.83 0.37 -5.31
CA ILE A 111 7.84 -0.98 -4.73
C ILE A 111 7.01 -1.06 -3.44
N ASN A 112 7.05 -0.03 -2.59
CA ASN A 112 6.37 -0.03 -1.29
C ASN A 112 5.00 0.68 -1.28
N ASN A 113 4.58 1.26 -2.41
CA ASN A 113 3.42 2.17 -2.50
C ASN A 113 3.43 3.30 -1.44
N GLY A 114 4.63 3.82 -1.13
CA GLY A 114 4.82 4.86 -0.14
C GLY A 114 6.29 5.12 0.23
N PRO A 115 6.57 6.10 1.10
CA PRO A 115 7.93 6.46 1.54
C PRO A 115 8.52 5.58 2.66
N TRP A 116 7.78 4.57 3.12
CA TRP A 116 8.16 3.65 4.20
C TRP A 116 8.51 2.27 3.65
N SER A 117 9.47 1.60 4.28
CA SER A 117 9.98 0.30 3.82
C SER A 117 9.23 -0.86 4.47
N ARG A 118 8.34 -1.51 3.72
CA ARG A 118 7.48 -2.60 4.21
C ARG A 118 8.26 -3.85 4.67
N LEU A 119 9.54 -3.97 4.29
CA LEU A 119 10.45 -5.03 4.76
C LEU A 119 11.29 -4.64 5.99
N ASP A 120 11.26 -3.38 6.44
CA ASP A 120 12.07 -2.87 7.56
C ASP A 120 11.18 -2.26 8.67
N GLY A 121 9.97 -2.79 8.88
CA GLY A 121 9.03 -2.27 9.87
C GLY A 121 8.55 -0.85 9.58
N ASP A 122 8.34 -0.54 8.30
CA ASP A 122 7.96 0.78 7.79
C ASP A 122 8.91 1.93 8.18
N GLU A 123 10.23 1.65 8.26
CA GLU A 123 11.27 2.68 8.33
C GLU A 123 11.18 3.62 7.10
N PRO A 124 11.08 4.96 7.30
CA PRO A 124 11.03 5.93 6.20
C PRO A 124 12.38 6.05 5.49
N PHE A 125 12.37 6.01 4.15
CA PHE A 125 13.59 6.14 3.32
C PHE A 125 13.63 7.45 2.50
N ILE A 126 12.73 8.40 2.79
CA ILE A 126 12.63 9.70 2.11
C ILE A 126 12.62 10.83 3.13
N GLU A 127 13.45 11.86 2.91
CA GLU A 127 13.53 13.04 3.78
C GLU A 127 12.26 13.91 3.69
N GLY A 128 11.78 14.39 4.85
CA GLY A 128 10.64 15.29 4.95
C GLY A 128 9.26 14.62 4.89
N VAL A 129 9.18 13.31 5.18
CA VAL A 129 7.93 12.57 5.40
C VAL A 129 7.71 12.35 6.91
N LEU A 130 6.57 11.79 7.30
CA LEU A 130 6.31 11.42 8.69
C LEU A 130 7.24 10.27 9.13
N LYS A 131 7.83 10.39 10.33
CA LYS A 131 8.78 9.40 10.87
C LYS A 131 8.14 8.00 10.99
N GLU A 132 6.88 7.98 11.42
CA GLU A 132 6.06 6.78 11.54
C GLU A 132 4.96 6.84 10.48
N LYS A 133 4.65 5.69 9.89
CA LYS A 133 3.52 5.53 8.96
C LYS A 133 2.21 5.74 9.73
N PRO A 134 1.24 6.51 9.19
CA PRO A 134 -0.06 6.68 9.84
C PRO A 134 -0.85 5.35 9.85
N PRO A 135 -1.20 4.78 11.02
CA PRO A 135 -1.92 3.50 11.09
C PRO A 135 -3.36 3.60 10.55
N GLN A 136 -3.92 4.80 10.47
CA GLN A 136 -5.21 5.08 9.83
C GLN A 136 -5.12 5.20 8.28
N ALA A 137 -3.91 5.10 7.74
CA ALA A 137 -3.56 5.37 6.34
C ALA A 137 -4.23 6.67 5.85
N ASN A 138 -4.96 6.64 4.73
CA ASN A 138 -5.83 7.73 4.27
C ASN A 138 -7.32 7.37 4.33
N TYR A 139 -7.73 6.38 5.14
CA TYR A 139 -9.14 6.01 5.25
C TYR A 139 -9.93 6.92 6.18
N TYR A 140 -9.24 7.59 7.11
CA TYR A 140 -9.77 8.51 8.12
C TYR A 140 -9.05 9.87 8.00
N PRO A 141 -9.51 10.95 8.67
CA PRO A 141 -8.78 12.23 8.68
C PRO A 141 -7.42 12.11 9.39
N ASP A 142 -6.40 12.81 8.89
CA ASP A 142 -5.04 12.81 9.44
C ASP A 142 -4.94 13.31 10.90
N ASP A 143 -5.95 14.02 11.39
CA ASP A 143 -6.05 14.61 12.74
C ASP A 143 -7.02 13.88 13.68
N MET A 144 -7.62 12.77 13.24
CA MET A 144 -8.66 12.05 13.99
C MET A 144 -8.07 11.05 15.00
N THR A 145 -8.55 11.08 16.25
CA THR A 145 -8.17 10.06 17.25
C THR A 145 -9.08 8.83 17.23
N LYS A 146 -8.60 7.72 17.78
CA LYS A 146 -9.39 6.48 17.92
C LYS A 146 -10.63 6.70 18.79
N GLU A 147 -10.48 7.54 19.82
CA GLU A 147 -11.52 7.94 20.77
C GLU A 147 -12.57 8.85 20.11
N GLU A 148 -12.16 9.76 19.22
CA GLU A 148 -13.07 10.60 18.44
C GLU A 148 -13.99 9.72 17.57
N PHE A 149 -13.41 8.81 16.79
CA PHE A 149 -14.18 7.88 15.95
C PHE A 149 -15.12 6.99 16.78
N ASN A 150 -14.63 6.40 17.88
CA ASN A 150 -15.43 5.53 18.73
C ASN A 150 -16.62 6.28 19.35
N THR A 151 -16.39 7.49 19.87
CA THR A 151 -17.44 8.33 20.47
C THR A 151 -18.46 8.76 19.41
N TRP A 152 -18.00 9.21 18.25
CA TRP A 152 -18.87 9.64 17.15
C TRP A 152 -19.71 8.49 16.58
N SER A 153 -19.10 7.35 16.27
CA SER A 153 -19.78 6.20 15.67
C SER A 153 -20.80 5.56 16.63
N GLN A 154 -20.55 5.57 17.94
CA GLN A 154 -21.54 5.18 18.96
C GLN A 154 -22.75 6.14 19.03
N GLY A 155 -22.56 7.41 18.67
CA GLY A 155 -23.66 8.39 18.54
C GLY A 155 -24.51 8.26 17.27
N LEU A 156 -24.07 7.47 16.27
CA LEU A 156 -24.80 7.27 15.02
C LEU A 156 -25.96 6.27 15.18
N PRO A 157 -27.06 6.44 14.41
CA PRO A 157 -28.03 5.36 14.13
C PRO A 157 -27.35 4.10 13.57
N LEU A 158 -27.94 2.93 13.79
CA LEU A 158 -27.34 1.63 13.47
C LEU A 158 -26.77 1.55 12.04
N GLU A 159 -27.59 1.80 11.03
CA GLU A 159 -27.17 1.75 9.61
C GLU A 159 -26.01 2.72 9.31
N ALA A 160 -26.01 3.91 9.91
CA ALA A 160 -24.93 4.88 9.73
C ALA A 160 -23.64 4.45 10.46
N ARG A 161 -23.75 3.73 11.58
CA ARG A 161 -22.62 3.10 12.28
C ARG A 161 -22.04 1.93 11.50
N GLU A 162 -22.89 1.06 10.94
CA GLU A 162 -22.49 -0.06 10.09
C GLU A 162 -21.73 0.43 8.87
N ARG A 163 -22.20 1.51 8.21
CA ARG A 163 -21.44 2.17 7.12
C ARG A 163 -20.14 2.82 7.64
N ALA A 164 -20.14 3.46 8.80
CA ALA A 164 -18.93 4.04 9.39
C ALA A 164 -17.86 2.98 9.73
N GLN A 165 -18.26 1.78 10.13
CA GLN A 165 -17.39 0.65 10.47
C GLN A 165 -17.16 -0.33 9.30
N GLY A 166 -17.86 -0.16 8.17
CA GLY A 166 -17.83 -1.09 7.04
C GLY A 166 -16.68 -0.85 6.04
N PHE A 167 -16.41 -1.90 5.26
CA PHE A 167 -15.28 -2.03 4.32
C PHE A 167 -15.17 -0.93 3.26
N PHE A 168 -16.30 -0.47 2.73
CA PHE A 168 -16.37 0.32 1.49
C PHE A 168 -16.65 1.81 1.71
N TYR A 169 -16.20 2.37 2.84
CA TYR A 169 -16.51 3.74 3.25
C TYR A 169 -15.33 4.44 3.95
N THR A 170 -14.88 5.58 3.43
CA THR A 170 -13.92 6.45 4.13
C THR A 170 -14.63 7.32 5.17
N ILE A 171 -13.87 7.78 6.16
CA ILE A 171 -14.25 8.83 7.10
C ILE A 171 -13.55 10.13 6.70
N ARG A 172 -14.30 11.22 6.66
CA ARG A 172 -13.84 12.56 6.27
C ARG A 172 -14.43 13.60 7.21
N ARG A 173 -13.78 14.78 7.33
CA ARG A 173 -14.43 15.95 7.95
C ARG A 173 -15.38 16.64 6.97
N ASP A 174 -16.46 17.20 7.46
CA ASP A 174 -17.35 18.10 6.73
C ASP A 174 -16.88 19.57 6.83
N THR A 175 -17.62 20.50 6.21
CA THR A 175 -17.32 21.94 6.25
C THR A 175 -17.48 22.59 7.63
N THR A 176 -17.98 21.85 8.63
CA THR A 176 -18.06 22.24 10.04
C THR A 176 -17.02 21.52 10.92
N GLY A 177 -16.14 20.71 10.33
CA GLY A 177 -15.12 19.93 11.01
C GLY A 177 -15.58 18.58 11.56
N LYS A 178 -16.86 18.23 11.42
CA LYS A 178 -17.43 16.99 11.98
C LYS A 178 -17.12 15.79 11.11
N LEU A 179 -16.95 14.62 11.73
CA LEU A 179 -16.79 13.35 11.01
C LEU A 179 -18.08 13.00 10.23
N LYS A 180 -17.90 12.53 9.00
CA LYS A 180 -18.93 11.99 8.10
C LYS A 180 -18.41 10.75 7.38
N VAL A 181 -19.34 9.88 6.99
CA VAL A 181 -19.10 8.71 6.13
C VAL A 181 -19.12 9.14 4.66
N VAL A 182 -18.23 8.61 3.83
CA VAL A 182 -18.24 8.78 2.37
C VAL A 182 -18.05 7.41 1.69
N PRO A 183 -18.92 6.98 0.75
CA PRO A 183 -18.76 5.70 0.04
C PRO A 183 -17.57 5.74 -0.93
N TYR A 184 -16.90 4.61 -1.11
CA TYR A 184 -15.78 4.45 -2.04
C TYR A 184 -16.16 4.85 -3.49
N SER A 185 -17.38 4.55 -3.95
CA SER A 185 -17.87 4.96 -5.29
C SER A 185 -17.96 6.49 -5.47
N GLN A 186 -17.99 7.27 -4.38
CA GLN A 186 -17.89 8.72 -4.38
C GLN A 186 -16.44 9.20 -4.17
N GLU A 187 -15.75 8.67 -3.16
CA GLU A 187 -14.38 9.05 -2.78
C GLU A 187 -13.38 8.83 -3.94
N TYR A 188 -13.47 7.68 -4.62
CA TYR A 188 -12.54 7.26 -5.66
C TYR A 188 -13.15 7.31 -7.08
N LYS A 189 -14.23 8.10 -7.24
CA LYS A 189 -15.03 8.17 -8.48
C LYS A 189 -14.20 8.42 -9.75
N GLU A 190 -13.12 9.20 -9.65
CA GLU A 190 -12.24 9.51 -10.79
C GLU A 190 -11.49 8.29 -11.34
N PHE A 191 -11.25 7.26 -10.52
CA PHE A 191 -10.66 5.98 -10.94
C PHE A 191 -11.74 4.95 -11.27
N LEU A 192 -12.78 4.88 -10.42
CA LEU A 192 -13.82 3.84 -10.50
C LEU A 192 -14.74 4.00 -11.72
N VAL A 193 -15.06 5.22 -12.15
CA VAL A 193 -15.87 5.45 -13.36
C VAL A 193 -15.14 4.98 -14.65
N PRO A 194 -13.88 5.37 -14.94
CA PRO A 194 -13.17 4.83 -16.09
C PRO A 194 -12.87 3.33 -15.97
N ALA A 195 -12.57 2.80 -14.77
CA ALA A 195 -12.41 1.35 -14.57
C ALA A 195 -13.71 0.60 -14.91
N ALA A 196 -14.86 1.07 -14.41
CA ALA A 196 -16.16 0.49 -14.72
C ALA A 196 -16.54 0.61 -16.22
N LYS A 197 -16.07 1.64 -16.94
CA LYS A 197 -16.21 1.72 -18.40
C LYS A 197 -15.39 0.64 -19.10
N LEU A 198 -14.14 0.46 -18.69
CA LEU A 198 -13.22 -0.54 -19.25
C LEU A 198 -13.67 -1.98 -18.97
N LEU A 199 -14.23 -2.26 -17.79
CA LEU A 199 -14.83 -3.55 -17.47
C LEU A 199 -16.08 -3.85 -18.33
N ARG A 200 -16.94 -2.86 -18.63
CA ARG A 200 -18.05 -3.03 -19.58
C ARG A 200 -17.57 -3.18 -21.03
N GLU A 201 -16.48 -2.50 -21.43
CA GLU A 201 -15.81 -2.75 -22.72
C GLU A 201 -15.28 -4.19 -22.80
N ALA A 202 -14.66 -4.72 -21.74
CA ALA A 202 -14.21 -6.10 -21.66
C ALA A 202 -15.36 -7.12 -21.74
N ALA A 203 -16.46 -6.87 -21.00
CA ALA A 203 -17.66 -7.70 -21.03
C ALA A 203 -18.29 -7.79 -22.44
N ALA A 204 -18.28 -6.70 -23.20
CA ALA A 204 -18.74 -6.66 -24.59
C ALA A 204 -17.78 -7.32 -25.61
N LEU A 205 -16.55 -7.66 -25.19
CA LEU A 205 -15.52 -8.27 -26.04
C LEU A 205 -15.36 -9.78 -25.84
N THR A 206 -15.63 -10.30 -24.64
CA THR A 206 -15.56 -11.73 -24.33
C THR A 206 -16.79 -12.50 -24.86
N THR A 207 -16.57 -13.76 -25.25
CA THR A 207 -17.63 -14.73 -25.56
C THR A 207 -17.95 -15.67 -24.40
N ASN A 208 -17.31 -15.49 -23.24
CA ASN A 208 -17.58 -16.25 -22.04
C ASN A 208 -18.65 -15.53 -21.19
N GLU A 209 -19.75 -16.21 -20.87
CA GLU A 209 -20.92 -15.59 -20.24
C GLU A 209 -20.74 -15.33 -18.74
N THR A 210 -20.00 -16.16 -18.00
CA THR A 210 -19.73 -15.95 -16.57
C THR A 210 -18.78 -14.77 -16.36
N LEU A 211 -17.72 -14.66 -17.18
CA LEU A 211 -16.83 -13.50 -17.22
C LEU A 211 -17.59 -12.22 -17.61
N LYS A 212 -18.47 -12.27 -18.62
CA LYS A 212 -19.32 -11.13 -19.00
C LYS A 212 -20.26 -10.69 -17.87
N ASN A 213 -20.89 -11.65 -17.19
CA ASN A 213 -21.76 -11.43 -16.03
C ASN A 213 -20.97 -10.75 -14.90
N PHE A 214 -19.84 -11.32 -14.51
CA PHE A 214 -18.93 -10.79 -13.49
C PHE A 214 -18.47 -9.35 -13.81
N LEU A 215 -17.84 -9.14 -14.97
CA LEU A 215 -17.29 -7.85 -15.37
C LEU A 215 -18.35 -6.74 -15.40
N THR A 216 -19.57 -7.07 -15.85
CA THR A 216 -20.71 -6.13 -15.85
C THR A 216 -21.11 -5.78 -14.42
N LYS A 217 -21.33 -6.79 -13.56
CA LYS A 217 -21.76 -6.59 -12.17
C LYS A 217 -20.71 -5.87 -11.33
N ARG A 218 -19.41 -6.15 -11.52
CA ARG A 218 -18.33 -5.43 -10.82
C ARG A 218 -18.21 -3.97 -11.29
N ALA A 219 -18.49 -3.71 -12.57
CA ALA A 219 -18.61 -2.34 -13.09
C ALA A 219 -19.82 -1.58 -12.55
N ASP A 220 -20.90 -2.27 -12.18
CA ASP A 220 -22.05 -1.68 -11.50
C ASP A 220 -21.76 -1.46 -10.01
N ALA A 221 -21.08 -2.41 -9.34
CA ALA A 221 -20.63 -2.30 -7.95
C ALA A 221 -19.72 -1.08 -7.68
N PHE A 222 -18.80 -0.80 -8.61
CA PHE A 222 -17.94 0.40 -8.60
C PHE A 222 -18.74 1.73 -8.62
N ALA A 223 -20.00 1.72 -9.04
CA ALA A 223 -20.89 2.88 -9.00
C ALA A 223 -21.88 2.85 -7.81
N SER A 224 -22.46 1.68 -7.50
CA SER A 224 -23.45 1.52 -6.42
C SER A 224 -22.86 1.52 -5.00
N ASN A 225 -21.57 1.14 -4.86
CA ASN A 225 -20.91 0.82 -3.59
C ASN A 225 -21.44 -0.46 -2.91
N ASP A 226 -22.21 -1.29 -3.63
CA ASP A 226 -22.65 -2.62 -3.22
C ASP A 226 -21.98 -3.67 -4.12
N TYR A 227 -21.17 -4.53 -3.50
CA TYR A 227 -20.34 -5.52 -4.17
C TYR A 227 -20.97 -6.93 -4.18
N TYR A 228 -21.96 -7.20 -3.32
CA TYR A 228 -22.46 -8.57 -3.06
C TYR A 228 -22.87 -9.31 -4.34
N ALA A 229 -23.67 -8.66 -5.19
CA ALA A 229 -24.12 -9.24 -6.45
C ALA A 229 -22.99 -9.48 -7.47
N SER A 230 -21.85 -8.78 -7.34
CA SER A 230 -20.64 -9.00 -8.15
C SER A 230 -19.71 -10.05 -7.56
N ASP A 231 -19.71 -10.22 -6.24
CA ASP A 231 -18.91 -11.23 -5.54
C ASP A 231 -19.50 -12.63 -5.71
N VAL A 232 -20.84 -12.75 -5.72
CA VAL A 232 -21.52 -13.98 -6.17
C VAL A 232 -21.13 -14.32 -7.61
N ALA A 233 -21.20 -13.36 -8.53
CA ALA A 233 -20.81 -13.57 -9.93
C ALA A 233 -19.31 -13.86 -10.13
N TRP A 234 -18.45 -13.50 -9.18
CA TRP A 234 -17.03 -13.85 -9.13
C TRP A 234 -16.83 -15.30 -8.66
N MET A 235 -17.58 -15.76 -7.66
CA MET A 235 -17.58 -17.18 -7.26
C MET A 235 -18.17 -18.10 -8.36
N GLU A 236 -19.03 -17.58 -9.23
CA GLU A 236 -19.59 -18.27 -10.41
C GLU A 236 -18.65 -18.29 -11.64
N LEU A 237 -17.41 -17.77 -11.54
CA LEU A 237 -16.53 -17.53 -12.69
C LEU A 237 -15.90 -18.80 -13.29
N ASP A 238 -16.57 -19.39 -14.28
CA ASP A 238 -15.99 -20.44 -15.14
C ASP A 238 -15.41 -19.85 -16.44
N SER A 239 -14.13 -19.45 -16.44
CA SER A 239 -13.48 -18.69 -17.51
C SER A 239 -11.97 -18.99 -17.63
N PRO A 240 -11.37 -18.94 -18.84
CA PRO A 240 -9.92 -19.06 -19.01
C PRO A 240 -9.16 -17.79 -18.58
N ILE A 241 -9.84 -16.66 -18.43
CA ILE A 241 -9.34 -15.47 -17.71
C ILE A 241 -10.00 -15.46 -16.34
N ASP A 242 -9.18 -15.51 -15.30
CA ASP A 242 -9.59 -15.30 -13.92
C ASP A 242 -9.14 -13.90 -13.47
N VAL A 243 -9.97 -13.23 -12.66
CA VAL A 243 -9.83 -11.80 -12.36
C VAL A 243 -10.49 -11.43 -11.03
N THR A 244 -9.65 -11.09 -10.06
CA THR A 244 -10.03 -10.40 -8.82
C THR A 244 -9.74 -8.91 -9.03
N ILE A 245 -10.74 -8.03 -8.90
CA ILE A 245 -10.54 -6.58 -9.07
C ILE A 245 -11.54 -5.76 -8.23
N GLY A 246 -11.09 -5.16 -7.13
CA GLY A 246 -11.98 -4.47 -6.20
C GLY A 246 -11.36 -4.17 -4.84
N PRO A 247 -12.16 -3.67 -3.89
CA PRO A 247 -11.75 -3.42 -2.51
C PRO A 247 -11.90 -4.70 -1.67
N TYR A 248 -10.80 -5.24 -1.14
CA TYR A 248 -10.79 -6.50 -0.38
C TYR A 248 -10.09 -6.40 0.96
N GLU A 249 -8.77 -6.56 1.00
CA GLU A 249 -8.01 -6.77 2.23
C GLU A 249 -7.93 -5.52 3.11
N THR A 250 -7.99 -5.70 4.44
CA THR A 250 -8.06 -4.60 5.42
C THR A 250 -6.74 -4.27 6.12
N TYR A 251 -5.63 -4.94 5.75
CA TYR A 251 -4.34 -4.83 6.43
C TYR A 251 -3.72 -3.43 6.44
N GLU A 252 -4.13 -2.54 5.51
CA GLU A 252 -3.65 -1.14 5.48
C GLU A 252 -4.43 -0.23 6.45
N ASP A 253 -5.54 -0.70 7.03
CA ASP A 253 -6.16 -0.07 8.21
C ASP A 253 -5.62 -0.74 9.48
N GLU A 254 -4.47 -0.27 9.95
CA GLU A 254 -3.85 -0.71 11.20
C GLU A 254 -4.53 -0.07 12.44
N LEU A 255 -5.41 0.92 12.24
CA LEU A 255 -6.14 1.57 13.33
C LEU A 255 -7.34 0.73 13.79
N PHE A 256 -8.11 0.14 12.87
CA PHE A 256 -9.30 -0.67 13.17
C PHE A 256 -9.44 -1.95 12.34
N SER A 257 -8.71 -2.09 11.24
CA SER A 257 -8.87 -3.16 10.22
C SER A 257 -10.31 -3.26 9.68
N TYR A 258 -10.97 -2.10 9.55
CA TYR A 258 -12.30 -1.97 8.99
C TYR A 258 -12.28 -1.68 7.49
N LYS A 259 -11.19 -1.13 6.93
CA LYS A 259 -11.23 -0.46 5.62
C LYS A 259 -10.44 -1.21 4.56
N ALA A 260 -11.14 -1.56 3.48
CA ALA A 260 -10.61 -2.40 2.42
C ALA A 260 -9.74 -1.61 1.44
N ALA A 261 -8.58 -2.15 1.11
CA ALA A 261 -7.68 -1.69 0.06
C ALA A 261 -8.17 -2.15 -1.33
N PHE A 262 -8.05 -1.28 -2.34
CA PHE A 262 -8.31 -1.66 -3.73
C PHE A 262 -7.09 -2.38 -4.33
N GLU A 263 -7.36 -3.53 -4.96
CA GLU A 263 -6.34 -4.38 -5.57
C GLU A 263 -6.85 -5.05 -6.85
N ALA A 264 -5.91 -5.63 -7.62
CA ALA A 264 -6.22 -6.40 -8.81
C ALA A 264 -5.24 -7.57 -9.02
N TYR A 265 -5.79 -8.76 -9.23
CA TYR A 265 -5.10 -9.93 -9.75
C TYR A 265 -5.76 -10.31 -11.08
N VAL A 266 -4.96 -10.38 -12.15
CA VAL A 266 -5.43 -10.73 -13.50
C VAL A 266 -4.60 -11.91 -13.98
N THR A 267 -5.23 -13.09 -14.05
CA THR A 267 -4.57 -14.38 -14.24
C THR A 267 -5.21 -15.14 -15.39
N LEU A 268 -4.56 -16.22 -15.83
CA LEU A 268 -5.14 -17.20 -16.76
C LEU A 268 -5.26 -18.54 -16.01
N ARG A 269 -6.39 -19.23 -16.18
CA ARG A 269 -6.67 -20.46 -15.44
C ARG A 269 -5.83 -21.62 -15.98
N ASP A 270 -5.10 -22.31 -15.09
CA ASP A 270 -4.48 -23.60 -15.43
C ASP A 270 -5.50 -24.73 -15.21
N GLU A 271 -6.22 -25.06 -16.27
CA GLU A 271 -7.21 -26.16 -16.29
C GLU A 271 -6.66 -27.49 -15.74
N ALA A 272 -5.37 -27.78 -15.96
CA ALA A 272 -4.77 -29.05 -15.58
C ALA A 272 -4.45 -29.12 -14.08
N GLU A 273 -4.02 -28.01 -13.46
CA GLU A 273 -3.85 -27.93 -12.01
C GLU A 273 -5.20 -27.74 -11.28
N SER A 274 -6.08 -26.87 -11.78
CA SER A 274 -7.43 -26.66 -11.22
C SER A 274 -8.23 -27.97 -11.14
N ALA A 275 -8.17 -28.83 -12.17
CA ALA A 275 -8.83 -30.14 -12.17
C ALA A 275 -8.33 -31.09 -11.06
N LYS A 276 -7.04 -31.02 -10.68
CA LYS A 276 -6.50 -31.82 -9.56
C LYS A 276 -6.99 -31.33 -8.21
N LEU A 277 -7.29 -30.04 -8.09
CA LEU A 277 -7.73 -29.40 -6.85
C LEU A 277 -9.24 -29.50 -6.62
N ALA A 278 -10.06 -29.65 -7.67
CA ALA A 278 -11.52 -29.69 -7.61
C ALA A 278 -12.12 -30.73 -6.63
N LYS A 279 -11.36 -31.79 -6.29
CA LYS A 279 -11.76 -32.77 -5.27
C LYS A 279 -11.77 -32.21 -3.84
N PHE A 280 -10.97 -31.18 -3.53
CA PHE A 280 -10.79 -30.73 -2.15
C PHE A 280 -12.02 -30.02 -1.59
N SER A 281 -12.80 -29.34 -2.45
CA SER A 281 -14.07 -28.70 -2.07
C SER A 281 -15.09 -29.68 -1.47
N GLN A 282 -14.98 -30.97 -1.78
CA GLN A 282 -15.87 -32.02 -1.28
C GLN A 282 -15.69 -32.30 0.21
N TYR A 283 -14.46 -32.10 0.74
CA TYR A 283 -14.10 -32.39 2.13
C TYR A 283 -14.29 -31.19 3.07
N LEU A 284 -14.68 -30.01 2.57
CA LEU A 284 -14.81 -28.79 3.38
C LEU A 284 -15.89 -28.89 4.47
N GLN A 285 -16.83 -29.83 4.35
CA GLN A 285 -17.87 -30.08 5.35
C GLN A 285 -17.47 -31.14 6.40
N ASP A 286 -16.38 -31.88 6.16
CA ASP A 286 -15.87 -32.97 7.01
C ASP A 286 -14.72 -32.52 7.95
N LEU A 287 -14.33 -31.23 7.90
CA LEU A 287 -13.19 -30.62 8.60
C LEU A 287 -13.63 -29.68 9.74
#